data_AF-A0A0L8KHA3-F1
#
_entry.id   AF-A0A0L8KHA3-F1
#
_cell.length_a   1.000
_cell.length_b   1.000
_cell.length_c   1.000
_cell.angle_alpha   90.00
_cell.angle_beta   90.00
_cell.angle_gamma   90.00
#
_symmetry.space_group_name_H-M   'P 1'
#
loop_
_entity.id
_entity.type
_entity.pdbx_description
1 polymer ?
#
loop_
_entity_poly.entity_id
_entity_poly.type
_entity_poly.pdbx_seq_one_letter_code
_entity_poly.pdbx_strand_id
1 'polypeptide(L)'
;DASLPYASSLCGACYEVCPVAIDIPEVLVHLRERVATQGGKGHRLEKAAVGASTWLLDHPHALAAAERLASATRALHPKRLPGPGAGQWSRHRDLPDVPAEPFRDWWKRNRA
;
A
#
# COMPACT_ATOMS: atom_id res chain seq x y z
N ASP A 1 17.26 14.97 -11.12
CA ASP A 1 16.16 15.43 -10.26
C ASP A 1 15.21 14.26 -10.02
N ALA A 2 14.87 13.94 -8.76
CA ALA A 2 14.19 12.68 -8.39
C ALA A 2 12.70 12.64 -8.77
N SER A 3 12.11 13.80 -9.12
CA SER A 3 10.69 13.97 -9.45
C SER A 3 10.36 13.65 -10.92
N LEU A 4 11.34 13.72 -11.82
CA LEU A 4 11.10 13.60 -13.28
C LEU A 4 10.39 12.29 -13.69
N PRO A 5 10.76 11.10 -13.17
CA PRO A 5 10.07 9.87 -13.53
C PRO A 5 8.60 9.84 -13.08
N TYR A 6 8.21 10.67 -12.10
CA TYR A 6 6.87 10.75 -11.55
C TYR A 6 5.95 11.74 -12.29
N ALA A 7 6.46 12.47 -13.29
CA ALA A 7 5.66 13.36 -14.12
C ALA A 7 4.69 12.62 -15.07
N SER A 8 4.95 11.34 -15.34
CA SER A 8 4.07 10.48 -16.13
C SER A 8 3.11 9.68 -15.24
N SER A 9 1.88 9.43 -15.68
CA SER A 9 0.95 8.50 -15.01
C SER A 9 1.21 7.03 -15.37
N LEU A 10 2.18 6.75 -16.24
CA LEU A 10 2.43 5.42 -16.83
C LEU A 10 1.21 4.86 -17.59
N CYS A 11 0.46 5.69 -18.30
CA CYS A 11 -0.70 5.26 -19.09
C CYS A 11 -0.36 4.48 -20.39
N GLY A 12 0.91 4.41 -20.79
CA GLY A 12 1.36 3.66 -21.97
C GLY A 12 1.10 4.34 -23.32
N ALA A 13 0.31 5.43 -23.39
CA ALA A 13 -0.05 6.06 -24.65
C ALA A 13 1.14 6.52 -25.52
N CYS A 14 2.27 6.90 -24.90
CA CYS A 14 3.48 7.27 -25.63
C CYS A 14 4.12 6.09 -26.38
N TYR A 15 3.98 4.87 -25.87
CA TYR A 15 4.47 3.65 -26.53
C TYR A 15 3.57 3.30 -27.73
N GLU A 16 2.26 3.31 -27.52
CA GLU A 16 1.25 2.97 -28.54
C GLU A 16 1.36 3.82 -29.82
N VAL A 17 1.66 5.12 -29.68
CA VAL A 17 1.78 6.03 -30.83
C VAL A 17 3.18 6.05 -31.45
N CYS A 18 4.16 5.36 -30.84
CA CYS A 18 5.56 5.48 -31.24
C CYS A 18 5.82 4.68 -32.53
N PRO A 19 6.18 5.32 -33.64
CA PRO A 19 6.41 4.62 -34.92
C PRO A 19 7.64 3.70 -34.91
N VAL A 20 8.53 3.87 -33.93
CA VAL A 20 9.80 3.14 -33.78
C VAL A 20 9.83 2.27 -32.53
N ALA A 21 8.71 2.12 -31.83
CA ALA A 21 8.54 1.27 -30.64
C ALA A 21 9.55 1.53 -29.51
N ILE A 22 9.82 2.80 -29.18
CA ILE A 22 10.63 3.14 -28.00
C ILE A 22 9.77 2.90 -26.74
N ASP A 23 10.22 2.00 -25.87
CA ASP A 23 9.56 1.71 -24.59
C ASP A 23 9.94 2.73 -23.50
N ILE A 24 9.41 3.95 -23.64
CA ILE A 24 9.53 4.99 -22.62
C ILE A 24 8.89 4.56 -21.28
N PRO A 25 7.71 3.91 -21.24
CA PRO A 25 7.11 3.45 -19.99
C PRO A 25 8.04 2.56 -19.16
N GLU A 26 8.69 1.57 -19.76
CA GLU A 26 9.64 0.69 -19.06
C GLU A 26 10.84 1.48 -18.54
N VAL A 27 11.41 2.38 -19.34
CA VAL A 27 12.52 3.26 -18.90
C VAL A 27 12.11 4.11 -17.69
N LEU A 28 10.88 4.63 -17.66
CA LEU A 28 10.38 5.40 -16.53
C LEU A 28 10.20 4.55 -15.28
N VAL A 29 9.73 3.31 -15.40
CA VAL A 29 9.63 2.35 -14.28
C VAL A 29 11.02 2.05 -13.72
N HIS A 30 12.01 1.78 -14.58
CA HIS A 30 13.40 1.57 -14.17
C HIS A 30 13.98 2.78 -13.43
N LEU A 31 13.70 3.99 -13.91
CA LEU A 31 14.14 5.21 -13.23
C LEU A 31 13.42 5.41 -11.88
N ARG A 32 12.14 5.04 -11.75
CA ARG A 32 11.43 5.05 -10.45
C ARG A 32 12.02 4.04 -9.48
N GLU A 33 12.40 2.85 -9.94
CA GLU A 33 13.10 1.86 -9.12
C GLU A 33 14.43 2.43 -8.60
N ARG A 34 15.22 3.07 -9.47
CA ARG A 34 16.45 3.75 -9.06
C ARG A 34 16.19 4.83 -8.00
N VAL A 35 15.14 5.63 -8.17
CA VAL A 35 14.76 6.62 -7.15
C VAL A 35 14.36 5.95 -5.84
N ALA A 36 13.56 4.88 -5.88
CA ALA A 36 13.12 4.15 -4.68
C ALA A 36 14.28 3.43 -3.96
N THR A 37 15.26 2.93 -4.70
CA THR A 37 16.42 2.20 -4.15
C THR A 37 17.54 3.13 -3.68
N GLN A 38 17.78 4.24 -4.38
CA GLN A 38 18.84 5.21 -4.07
C GLN A 38 18.36 6.34 -3.15
N GLY A 39 17.04 6.59 -3.08
CA GLY A 39 16.46 7.72 -2.37
C GLY A 39 16.79 7.71 -0.88
N GLY A 40 17.10 8.90 -0.35
CA GLY A 40 17.64 9.11 1.00
C GLY A 40 16.72 8.69 2.16
N LYS A 41 16.98 9.23 3.36
CA LYS A 41 16.34 8.80 4.63
C LYS A 41 14.80 8.66 4.59
N GLY A 42 14.11 9.37 3.69
CA GLY A 42 12.65 9.31 3.50
C GLY A 42 12.08 7.95 3.11
N HIS A 43 12.79 7.11 2.35
CA HIS A 43 12.26 5.82 1.87
C HIS A 43 12.50 4.64 2.82
N ARG A 44 13.25 4.82 3.91
CA ARG A 44 13.56 3.72 4.84
C ARG A 44 12.31 3.22 5.57
N LEU A 45 11.46 4.15 6.00
CA LEU A 45 10.21 3.83 6.69
C LEU A 45 9.22 3.15 5.74
N GLU A 46 9.09 3.67 4.52
CA GLU A 46 8.25 3.07 3.47
C GLU A 46 8.72 1.64 3.15
N LYS A 47 10.02 1.44 2.90
CA LYS A 47 10.59 0.12 2.65
C LYS A 47 10.36 -0.86 3.80
N ALA A 48 10.50 -0.38 5.04
CA ALA A 48 10.21 -1.19 6.22
C ALA A 48 8.72 -1.54 6.34
N ALA A 49 7.82 -0.59 6.09
CA ALA A 49 6.36 -0.80 6.13
C ALA A 49 5.90 -1.79 5.06
N VAL A 50 6.38 -1.64 3.83
CA VAL A 50 6.09 -2.58 2.72
C VAL A 50 6.66 -3.96 3.03
N GLY A 51 7.92 -4.05 3.47
CA GLY A 51 8.53 -5.33 3.83
C GLY A 51 7.81 -6.05 4.98
N ALA A 52 7.38 -5.32 6.01
CA ALA A 52 6.59 -5.87 7.10
C ALA A 52 5.21 -6.37 6.62
N SER A 53 4.61 -5.64 5.68
CA SER A 53 3.34 -6.03 5.06
C SER A 53 3.49 -7.31 4.22
N THR A 54 4.54 -7.42 3.42
CA THR A 54 4.87 -8.66 2.68
C THR A 54 5.02 -9.84 3.63
N TRP A 55 5.87 -9.71 4.66
CA TRP A 55 6.05 -10.78 5.64
C TRP A 55 4.73 -11.19 6.31
N LEU A 56 3.91 -10.22 6.74
CA LEU A 56 2.65 -10.50 7.40
C LEU A 56 1.66 -11.24 6.47
N LEU A 57 1.56 -10.81 5.21
CA LEU A 57 0.65 -11.38 4.23
C LEU A 57 1.10 -12.78 3.75
N ASP A 58 2.41 -13.05 3.74
CA ASP A 58 2.97 -14.36 3.40
C ASP A 58 2.79 -15.41 4.51
N HIS A 59 2.49 -14.98 5.75
CA HIS A 59 2.37 -15.86 6.91
C HIS A 59 0.91 -15.98 7.39
N PRO A 60 0.15 -17.02 6.96
CA PRO A 60 -1.30 -17.09 7.19
C PRO A 60 -1.71 -17.18 8.66
N HIS A 61 -0.84 -17.72 9.53
CA HIS A 61 -1.06 -17.76 10.98
C HIS A 61 -0.79 -16.40 11.63
N ALA A 62 0.24 -15.67 11.19
CA ALA A 62 0.53 -14.33 11.67
C ALA A 62 -0.59 -13.36 11.26
N LEU A 63 -1.04 -13.43 10.01
CA LEU A 63 -2.19 -12.69 9.52
C LEU A 63 -3.45 -13.00 10.34
N ALA A 64 -3.72 -14.28 10.64
CA ALA A 64 -4.88 -14.66 11.47
C ALA A 64 -4.82 -14.02 12.87
N ALA A 65 -3.65 -14.03 13.49
CA ALA A 65 -3.44 -13.43 14.79
C ALA A 65 -3.62 -11.90 14.74
N ALA A 66 -3.07 -11.26 13.71
CA ALA A 66 -3.21 -9.81 13.50
C ALA A 66 -4.68 -9.40 13.27
N GLU A 67 -5.44 -10.16 12.49
CA GLU A 67 -6.88 -9.90 12.26
C GLU A 67 -7.69 -10.01 13.56
N ARG A 68 -7.42 -11.05 14.37
CA ARG A 68 -8.06 -11.21 15.69
C ARG A 68 -7.70 -10.08 16.63
N LEU A 69 -6.44 -9.68 16.66
CA LEU A 69 -5.97 -8.56 17.48
C LEU A 69 -6.63 -7.25 17.03
N ALA A 70 -6.74 -7.01 15.72
CA ALA A 70 -7.44 -5.84 15.17
C ALA A 70 -8.91 -5.83 15.63
N SER A 71 -9.61 -6.96 15.53
CA SER A 71 -11.00 -7.09 15.97
C SER A 71 -11.15 -6.88 17.48
N ALA A 72 -10.24 -7.44 18.28
CA ALA A 72 -10.24 -7.28 19.74
C ALA A 72 -9.95 -5.84 20.18
N THR A 73 -9.12 -5.12 19.42
CA THR A 73 -8.75 -3.73 19.70
C THR A 73 -9.64 -2.72 18.98
N ARG A 74 -10.72 -3.14 18.31
CA ARG A 74 -11.56 -2.29 17.43
C ARG A 74 -12.00 -0.96 18.06
N ALA A 75 -12.25 -0.92 19.37
CA ALA A 75 -12.68 0.29 20.08
C ALA A 75 -11.57 1.36 20.18
N LEU A 76 -10.31 0.96 20.00
CA LEU A 76 -9.13 1.83 20.03
C LEU A 76 -8.72 2.33 18.64
N HIS A 77 -9.33 1.80 17.56
CA HIS A 77 -9.00 2.23 16.21
C HIS A 77 -9.55 3.64 15.95
N PRO A 78 -8.72 4.57 15.42
CA PRO A 78 -9.18 5.92 15.17
C PRO A 78 -10.13 5.95 13.97
N LYS A 79 -11.16 6.79 14.02
CA LYS A 79 -12.05 7.03 12.86
C LYS A 79 -11.40 7.87 11.76
N ARG A 80 -10.33 8.59 12.10
CA ARG A 80 -9.54 9.44 11.18
C ARG A 80 -8.05 9.22 11.45
N LEU A 81 -7.27 9.11 10.39
CA LEU A 81 -5.83 8.88 10.53
C LEU A 81 -5.14 10.14 11.08
N PRO A 82 -4.32 10.02 12.14
CA PRO A 82 -3.52 11.14 12.62
C PRO A 82 -2.29 11.37 11.72
N GLY A 83 -1.74 12.59 11.77
CA GLY A 83 -0.45 12.93 11.17
C GLY A 83 -0.52 13.66 9.81
N PRO A 84 0.63 14.20 9.36
CA PRO A 84 0.72 14.94 8.10
C PRO A 84 0.41 14.04 6.90
N GLY A 85 -0.37 14.54 5.94
CA GLY A 85 -0.85 13.78 4.79
C GLY A 85 -2.07 12.90 5.11
N ALA A 86 -1.94 11.95 6.04
CA ALA A 86 -3.02 11.01 6.38
C ALA A 86 -4.24 11.70 7.02
N GLY A 87 -4.02 12.74 7.83
CA GLY A 87 -5.09 13.57 8.38
C GLY A 87 -5.84 14.34 7.31
N GLN A 88 -5.18 14.79 6.23
CA GLN A 88 -5.84 15.46 5.11
C GLN A 88 -6.65 14.47 4.29
N TRP A 89 -6.08 13.28 4.04
CA TRP A 89 -6.75 12.20 3.32
C TRP A 89 -8.05 11.77 4.00
N SER A 90 -8.06 11.73 5.34
CA SER A 90 -9.24 11.39 6.15
C SER A 90 -10.20 12.56 6.43
N ARG A 91 -9.98 13.76 5.86
CA ARG A 91 -10.97 14.85 5.93
C ARG A 91 -12.22 14.57 5.12
N HIS A 92 -12.05 13.86 4.02
CA HIS A 92 -13.07 13.55 3.03
C HIS A 92 -13.26 12.04 2.84
N ARG A 93 -12.62 11.22 3.69
CA ARG A 93 -12.73 9.76 3.68
C ARG A 93 -12.81 9.25 5.11
N ASP A 94 -13.86 8.51 5.39
CA ASP A 94 -13.96 7.79 6.66
C ASP A 94 -13.18 6.48 6.58
N LEU A 95 -12.56 6.10 7.71
CA LEU A 95 -12.00 4.77 7.85
C LEU A 95 -13.14 3.76 8.08
N PRO A 96 -13.07 2.55 7.49
CA PRO A 96 -14.05 1.51 7.76
C PRO A 96 -13.98 1.07 9.22
N ASP A 97 -15.14 0.76 9.80
CA ASP A 97 -15.20 0.19 11.14
C ASP A 97 -14.60 -1.22 11.15
N VAL A 98 -13.74 -1.51 12.12
CA VAL A 98 -13.17 -2.84 12.29
C VAL A 98 -14.25 -3.78 12.85
N PRO A 99 -14.54 -4.92 12.18
CA PRO A 99 -15.59 -5.83 12.60
C PRO A 99 -15.30 -6.48 13.96
N ALA A 100 -16.35 -7.01 14.61
CA ALA A 100 -16.22 -7.73 15.89
C ALA A 100 -15.36 -9.01 15.78
N GLU A 101 -15.29 -9.56 14.58
CA GLU A 101 -14.64 -10.83 14.29
C GLU A 101 -14.03 -10.83 12.90
N PRO A 102 -12.88 -11.50 12.71
CA PRO A 102 -12.31 -11.70 11.39
C PRO A 102 -13.23 -12.54 10.50
N PHE A 103 -13.31 -12.19 9.22
CA PHE A 103 -14.07 -12.96 8.23
C PHE A 103 -13.67 -14.45 8.21
N ARG A 104 -12.37 -14.75 8.33
CA ARG A 104 -11.87 -16.14 8.38
C ARG A 104 -12.46 -16.96 9.52
N ASP A 105 -12.65 -16.36 10.69
CA ASP A 105 -13.22 -17.04 11.86
C ASP A 105 -14.74 -17.18 11.74
N TRP A 106 -15.42 -16.16 11.23
CA TRP A 106 -16.83 -16.26 10.86
C TRP A 106 -17.05 -17.39 9.84
N TRP A 107 -16.26 -17.44 8.78
CA TRP A 107 -16.39 -18.44 7.71
C TRP A 107 -16.24 -19.86 8.26
N LYS A 108 -15.20 -20.11 9.06
CA LYS A 108 -14.98 -21.42 9.68
C LYS A 108 -16.12 -21.88 10.58
N ARG A 109 -16.84 -20.97 11.22
CA ARG A 109 -17.99 -21.33 12.08
C ARG A 109 -19.28 -21.54 11.32
N ASN A 110 -19.45 -20.86 10.18
CA ASN A 110 -20.75 -20.79 9.48
C ASN A 110 -20.78 -21.56 8.15
N ARG A 111 -19.63 -21.92 7.58
CA ARG A 111 -19.52 -22.52 6.24
C ARG A 111 -18.41 -23.56 6.09
N ALA A 112 -17.82 -24.02 7.19
CA ALA A 112 -16.94 -25.19 7.17
C ALA A 112 -17.76 -26.48 7.24
#